data_AF-A0A3D6DI17-F1
#
_entry.id   AF-A0A3D6DI17-F1
#
_cell.length_a   1.000
_cell.length_b   1.000
_cell.length_c   1.000
_cell.angle_alpha   90.00
_cell.angle_beta   90.00
_cell.angle_gamma   90.00
#
_symmetry.space_group_name_H-M   'P 1'
#
loop_
_entity.id
_entity.type
_entity.pdbx_description
1 polymer ?
#
loop_
_entity_poly.entity_id
_entity_poly.type
_entity_poly.pdbx_seq_one_letter_code
_entity_poly.pdbx_strand_id
1 'polypeptide(L)'
;KGDQELLHRIAGACKQAQPLVCAGNLDLLGAAALMAQSALVVSNDSAPLHMAGAVGTPVVGVFCSTTPRFGFGVLPAMKAEGQAAEVEVGERDLDCKPCGLHGHTACPKRHYRCGNEVEVGHVIAAMKALSSPRD
;
A
#
# COMPACT_ATOMS: atom_id res chain seq x y z
N LYS A 1 -7.14 -13.62 11.97
CA LYS A 1 -6.53 -12.33 12.36
C LYS A 1 -7.07 -11.29 11.40
N GLY A 2 -7.58 -10.16 11.90
CA GLY A 2 -8.14 -9.09 11.07
C GLY A 2 -7.52 -7.76 11.43
N ASP A 3 -7.59 -6.80 10.51
CA ASP A 3 -6.92 -5.50 10.65
C ASP A 3 -7.72 -4.46 11.45
N GLN A 4 -8.95 -4.82 11.88
CA GLN A 4 -9.88 -3.91 12.57
C GLN A 4 -9.26 -3.19 13.76
N GLU A 5 -8.62 -3.92 14.67
CA GLU A 5 -8.01 -3.34 15.87
C GLU A 5 -6.87 -2.36 15.52
N LEU A 6 -6.04 -2.71 14.52
CA LEU A 6 -4.97 -1.84 14.02
C LEU A 6 -5.55 -0.56 13.41
N LEU A 7 -6.57 -0.69 12.57
CA LEU A 7 -7.21 0.43 11.89
C LEU A 7 -7.93 1.37 12.87
N HIS A 8 -8.59 0.84 13.90
CA HIS A 8 -9.18 1.67 14.96
C HIS A 8 -8.15 2.45 15.75
N ARG A 9 -6.97 1.85 16.03
CA ARG A 9 -5.86 2.59 16.66
C ARG A 9 -5.35 3.72 15.78
N ILE A 10 -5.21 3.47 14.47
CA ILE A 10 -4.81 4.51 13.50
C ILE A 10 -5.86 5.62 13.46
N ALA A 11 -7.15 5.28 13.33
CA ALA A 11 -8.24 6.25 13.29
C ALA A 11 -8.32 7.11 14.55
N GLY A 12 -8.12 6.51 15.74
CA GLY A 12 -8.09 7.24 17.01
C GLY A 12 -6.86 8.15 17.20
N ALA A 13 -5.76 7.89 16.46
CA ALA A 13 -4.57 8.74 16.47
C ALA A 13 -4.66 9.93 15.51
N CYS A 14 -5.60 9.90 14.55
CA CYS A 14 -5.82 11.00 13.61
C CYS A 14 -6.45 12.21 14.31
N LYS A 15 -5.81 13.38 14.19
CA LYS A 15 -6.28 14.64 14.82
C LYS A 15 -6.97 15.60 13.86
N GLN A 16 -6.73 15.44 12.56
CA GLN A 16 -7.17 16.38 11.51
C GLN A 16 -8.41 15.90 10.76
N ALA A 17 -8.74 14.61 10.87
CA ALA A 17 -9.87 13.97 10.23
C ALA A 17 -10.34 12.81 11.10
N GLN A 18 -11.54 12.32 10.81
CA GLN A 18 -12.10 11.13 11.43
C GLN A 18 -12.21 10.02 10.39
N PRO A 19 -11.19 9.15 10.24
CA PRO A 19 -11.23 8.07 9.25
C PRO A 19 -12.35 7.08 9.55
N LEU A 20 -13.03 6.62 8.52
CA LEU A 20 -13.99 5.52 8.62
C LEU A 20 -13.24 4.18 8.55
N VAL A 21 -13.52 3.27 9.50
CA VAL A 21 -12.97 1.91 9.49
C VAL A 21 -13.99 0.96 8.87
N CYS A 22 -13.71 0.51 7.65
CA CYS A 22 -14.57 -0.41 6.90
C CYS A 22 -14.17 -1.89 7.02
N ALA A 23 -13.01 -2.19 7.64
CA ALA A 23 -12.52 -3.56 7.76
C ALA A 23 -13.52 -4.44 8.51
N GLY A 24 -13.81 -5.63 7.96
CA GLY A 24 -14.79 -6.57 8.49
C GLY A 24 -16.26 -6.17 8.35
N ASN A 25 -16.55 -5.00 7.76
CA ASN A 25 -17.92 -4.55 7.46
C ASN A 25 -18.29 -4.68 5.98
N LEU A 26 -17.32 -5.04 5.13
CA LEU A 26 -17.48 -5.23 3.70
C LEU A 26 -17.03 -6.64 3.31
N ASP A 27 -17.74 -7.24 2.37
CA ASP A 27 -17.24 -8.41 1.65
C ASP A 27 -16.24 -7.98 0.56
N LEU A 28 -15.73 -8.96 -0.20
CA LEU A 28 -14.74 -8.71 -1.26
C LEU A 28 -15.27 -7.71 -2.31
N LEU A 29 -16.53 -7.85 -2.72
CA LEU A 29 -17.11 -7.01 -3.77
C LEU A 29 -17.43 -5.61 -3.24
N GLY A 30 -17.88 -5.49 -1.99
CA GLY A 30 -18.10 -4.23 -1.30
C GLY A 30 -16.80 -3.44 -1.13
N ALA A 31 -15.71 -4.13 -0.78
CA ALA A 31 -14.37 -3.51 -0.74
C ALA A 31 -13.92 -3.04 -2.14
N ALA A 32 -14.12 -3.85 -3.18
CA ALA A 32 -13.81 -3.46 -4.55
C ALA A 32 -14.66 -2.26 -5.02
N ALA A 33 -15.95 -2.22 -4.68
CA ALA A 33 -16.86 -1.12 -5.01
C ALA A 33 -16.48 0.18 -4.29
N LEU A 34 -16.03 0.10 -3.03
CA LEU A 34 -15.50 1.25 -2.31
C LEU A 34 -14.21 1.77 -2.95
N MET A 35 -13.29 0.88 -3.31
CA MET A 35 -12.05 1.25 -4.02
C MET A 35 -12.38 1.89 -5.37
N ALA A 36 -13.31 1.31 -6.13
CA ALA A 36 -13.74 1.84 -7.44
C ALA A 36 -14.30 3.26 -7.37
N GLN A 37 -14.78 3.72 -6.21
CA GLN A 37 -15.27 5.10 -5.98
C GLN A 37 -14.22 6.00 -5.31
N SER A 38 -13.09 5.46 -4.88
CA SER A 38 -12.03 6.20 -4.21
C SER A 38 -11.20 6.98 -5.21
N ALA A 39 -10.75 8.18 -4.84
CA ALA A 39 -9.81 8.96 -5.67
C ALA A 39 -8.45 8.28 -5.79
N LEU A 40 -8.05 7.53 -4.76
CA LEU A 40 -6.74 6.91 -4.62
C LEU A 40 -6.82 5.78 -3.59
N VAL A 41 -6.02 4.73 -3.78
CA VAL A 41 -5.75 3.69 -2.77
C VAL A 41 -4.27 3.72 -2.39
N VAL A 42 -3.98 3.65 -1.09
CA VAL A 42 -2.63 3.40 -0.57
C VAL A 42 -2.67 2.08 0.18
N SER A 43 -1.83 1.13 -0.21
CA SER A 43 -1.80 -0.21 0.36
C SER A 43 -0.37 -0.72 0.48
N ASN A 44 -0.13 -1.62 1.43
CA ASN A 44 1.05 -2.48 1.36
C ASN A 44 0.90 -3.53 0.23
N ASP A 45 1.89 -4.41 0.09
CA ASP A 45 1.94 -5.55 -0.83
C ASP A 45 0.95 -6.68 -0.45
N SER A 46 -0.35 -6.35 -0.41
CA SER A 46 -1.43 -7.27 -0.08
C SER A 46 -2.62 -7.11 -1.04
N ALA A 47 -3.66 -7.93 -0.87
CA ALA A 47 -4.79 -7.99 -1.82
C ALA A 47 -5.41 -6.63 -2.21
N PRO A 48 -5.59 -5.64 -1.30
CA PRO A 48 -6.08 -4.31 -1.66
C PRO A 48 -5.28 -3.58 -2.76
N LEU A 49 -3.96 -3.80 -2.86
CA LEU A 49 -3.12 -3.26 -3.93
C LEU A 49 -3.61 -3.72 -5.30
N HIS A 50 -3.83 -5.03 -5.45
CA HIS A 50 -4.25 -5.64 -6.71
C HIS A 50 -5.72 -5.35 -7.01
N MET A 51 -6.57 -5.31 -5.98
CA MET A 51 -7.98 -4.95 -6.13
C MET A 51 -8.14 -3.53 -6.67
N ALA A 52 -7.38 -2.56 -6.14
CA ALA A 52 -7.40 -1.18 -6.63
C ALA A 52 -7.03 -1.11 -8.12
N GLY A 53 -5.99 -1.85 -8.52
CA GLY A 53 -5.59 -1.94 -9.92
C GLY A 53 -6.67 -2.59 -10.80
N ALA A 54 -7.32 -3.64 -10.32
CA ALA A 54 -8.38 -4.34 -11.06
C ALA A 54 -9.62 -3.46 -11.31
N VAL A 55 -9.90 -2.50 -10.42
CA VAL A 55 -11.01 -1.55 -10.56
C VAL A 55 -10.57 -0.19 -11.12
N GLY A 56 -9.34 -0.08 -11.65
CA GLY A 56 -8.83 1.12 -12.31
C GLY A 56 -8.70 2.34 -11.40
N THR A 57 -8.51 2.13 -10.09
CA THR A 57 -8.33 3.23 -9.14
C THR A 57 -6.85 3.52 -8.97
N PRO A 58 -6.41 4.80 -9.06
CA PRO A 58 -5.02 5.15 -8.81
C PRO A 58 -4.50 4.53 -7.52
N VAL A 59 -3.25 4.05 -7.52
CA VAL A 59 -2.74 3.24 -6.40
C VAL A 59 -1.28 3.48 -6.08
N VAL A 60 -0.97 3.64 -4.79
CA VAL A 60 0.40 3.62 -4.25
C VAL A 60 0.62 2.35 -3.46
N GLY A 61 1.56 1.52 -3.91
CA GLY A 61 2.01 0.31 -3.22
C GLY A 61 3.21 0.58 -2.32
N VAL A 62 3.13 0.21 -1.04
CA VAL A 62 4.24 0.33 -0.08
C VAL A 62 4.85 -1.04 0.20
N PHE A 63 6.10 -1.24 -0.21
CA PHE A 63 6.79 -2.52 -0.10
C PHE A 63 7.82 -2.51 1.03
N CYS A 64 7.67 -3.46 1.96
CA CYS A 64 8.56 -3.62 3.11
C CYS A 64 9.49 -4.84 2.95
N SER A 65 9.02 -6.02 3.32
CA SER A 65 9.84 -7.25 3.33
C SER A 65 10.11 -7.82 1.95
N THR A 66 9.26 -7.48 0.97
CA THR A 66 9.28 -7.92 -0.42
C THR A 66 9.73 -6.77 -1.32
N THR A 67 9.76 -7.00 -2.63
CA THR A 67 10.10 -6.01 -3.65
C THR A 67 9.12 -6.14 -4.82
N PRO A 68 8.69 -5.03 -5.45
CA PRO A 68 7.82 -5.09 -6.62
C PRO A 68 8.46 -5.86 -7.79
N ARG A 69 9.80 -5.98 -7.82
CA ARG A 69 10.58 -6.77 -8.78
C ARG A 69 10.18 -8.25 -8.85
N PHE A 70 9.53 -8.80 -7.83
CA PHE A 70 9.01 -10.17 -7.86
C PHE A 70 7.78 -10.36 -8.76
N GLY A 71 7.26 -9.30 -9.39
CA GLY A 71 6.09 -9.37 -10.26
C GLY A 71 4.76 -9.23 -9.52
N PHE A 72 4.80 -8.93 -8.22
CA PHE A 72 3.64 -8.60 -7.38
C PHE A 72 3.49 -7.08 -7.18
N GLY A 73 4.11 -6.29 -8.05
CA GLY A 73 4.00 -4.84 -8.09
C GLY A 73 2.60 -4.35 -8.49
N VAL A 74 2.49 -3.03 -8.64
CA VAL A 74 1.31 -2.42 -9.28
C VAL A 74 1.22 -2.83 -10.75
N LEU A 75 0.03 -2.70 -11.35
CA LEU A 75 -0.16 -3.04 -12.76
C LEU A 75 0.75 -2.19 -13.67
N PRO A 76 1.57 -2.79 -14.55
CA PRO A 76 2.50 -2.04 -15.41
C PRO A 76 1.83 -1.00 -16.31
N ALA A 77 0.63 -1.31 -16.83
CA ALA A 77 -0.15 -0.38 -17.65
C ALA A 77 -0.51 0.90 -16.87
N MET A 78 -1.04 0.75 -15.65
CA MET A 78 -1.36 1.90 -14.79
C MET A 78 -0.12 2.70 -14.40
N LYS A 79 1.02 2.02 -14.15
CA LYS A 79 2.28 2.69 -13.87
C LYS A 79 2.75 3.53 -15.07
N ALA A 80 2.60 3.00 -16.29
CA ALA A 80 2.93 3.70 -17.53
C ALA A 80 2.00 4.91 -17.79
N GLU A 81 0.75 4.85 -17.33
CA GLU A 81 -0.24 5.93 -17.42
C GLU A 81 -0.11 6.97 -16.29
N GLY A 82 0.84 6.79 -15.38
CA GLY A 82 1.00 7.66 -14.21
C GLY A 82 -0.10 7.50 -13.17
N GLN A 83 -0.84 6.40 -13.19
CA GLN A 83 -1.92 6.08 -12.25
C GLN A 83 -1.46 5.18 -11.10
N ALA A 84 -0.23 4.67 -11.13
CA ALA A 84 0.29 3.84 -10.05
C ALA A 84 1.76 4.14 -9.72
N ALA A 85 2.09 4.02 -8.44
CA ALA A 85 3.45 4.19 -7.93
C ALA A 85 3.79 3.15 -6.87
N GLU A 86 5.09 2.92 -6.67
CA GLU A 86 5.62 1.98 -5.70
C GLU A 86 6.63 2.72 -4.82
N VAL A 87 6.52 2.53 -3.51
CA VAL A 87 7.40 3.15 -2.51
C VAL A 87 8.01 2.05 -1.66
N GLU A 88 9.34 2.10 -1.49
CA GLU A 88 10.07 1.16 -0.66
C GLU A 88 11.34 1.81 -0.12
N VAL A 89 11.88 1.24 0.96
CA VAL A 89 13.30 1.40 1.26
C VAL A 89 14.08 0.55 0.25
N GLY A 90 15.00 1.16 -0.49
CA GLY A 90 15.67 0.51 -1.61
C GLY A 90 16.54 -0.68 -1.17
N GLU A 91 16.69 -1.67 -2.06
CA GLU A 91 17.58 -2.82 -1.81
C GLU A 91 19.05 -2.40 -1.59
N ARG A 92 19.45 -1.22 -2.09
CA ARG A 92 20.79 -0.65 -1.85
C ARG A 92 20.98 -0.12 -0.44
N ASP A 93 19.89 0.21 0.25
CA ASP A 93 19.91 0.80 1.60
C ASP A 93 19.74 -0.28 2.69
N LEU A 94 19.34 -1.49 2.29
CA LEU A 94 19.07 -2.64 3.15
C LEU A 94 19.63 -3.94 2.56
N ASP A 95 20.77 -4.39 3.09
CA ASP A 95 21.42 -5.67 2.74
C ASP A 95 20.51 -6.90 2.94
N CYS A 96 19.52 -6.80 3.83
CA CYS A 96 18.58 -7.87 4.12
C CYS A 96 17.37 -7.92 3.17
N LYS A 97 17.22 -6.97 2.23
CA LYS A 97 16.02 -6.84 1.37
C LYS A 97 16.33 -7.31 -0.06
N PRO A 98 15.48 -8.16 -0.67
CA PRO A 98 14.29 -8.78 -0.11
C PRO A 98 14.61 -9.87 0.92
N CYS A 99 13.81 -9.97 1.99
CA CYS A 99 14.06 -10.95 3.05
C CYS A 99 13.68 -12.40 2.66
N GLY A 100 12.90 -12.55 1.59
CA GLY A 100 12.37 -13.81 1.05
C GLY A 100 11.27 -13.53 0.01
N LEU A 101 10.83 -14.57 -0.72
CA LEU A 101 9.85 -14.41 -1.81
C LEU A 101 8.48 -13.87 -1.36
N HIS A 102 8.01 -14.31 -0.20
CA HIS A 102 6.69 -13.95 0.38
C HIS A 102 6.82 -13.14 1.67
N GLY A 103 7.99 -12.59 1.93
CA GLY A 103 8.32 -11.98 3.22
C GLY A 103 8.31 -12.96 4.39
N HIS A 104 8.33 -12.42 5.61
CA HIS A 104 8.30 -13.19 6.85
C HIS A 104 7.29 -12.60 7.82
N THR A 105 6.72 -13.43 8.70
CA THR A 105 5.80 -12.97 9.76
C THR A 105 6.48 -12.02 10.76
N ALA A 106 7.79 -12.16 10.94
CA ALA A 106 8.60 -11.25 11.73
C ALA A 106 9.93 -10.99 11.02
N CYS A 107 10.49 -9.79 11.19
CA CYS A 107 11.79 -9.43 10.62
C CYS A 107 12.88 -10.38 11.17
N PRO A 108 13.58 -11.15 10.31
CA PRO A 108 14.62 -12.08 10.77
C PRO A 108 15.79 -11.39 11.49
N LYS A 109 16.04 -10.12 11.12
CA LYS A 109 17.07 -9.26 11.70
C LYS A 109 16.57 -8.41 12.89
N ARG A 110 15.29 -8.54 13.27
CA ARG A 110 14.65 -7.90 14.43
C ARG A 110 14.64 -6.37 14.48
N HIS A 111 14.96 -5.68 13.38
CA HIS A 111 14.97 -4.21 13.32
C HIS A 111 13.77 -3.61 12.55
N TYR A 112 13.18 -4.35 11.61
CA TYR A 112 12.09 -3.91 10.72
C TYR A 112 12.33 -2.55 10.01
N ARG A 113 13.59 -2.15 9.80
CA ARG A 113 14.03 -0.99 9.00
C ARG A 113 13.25 -0.80 7.68
N CYS A 114 12.95 -1.87 6.93
CA CYS A 114 12.20 -1.77 5.68
C CYS A 114 10.78 -1.20 5.82
N GLY A 115 10.16 -1.24 7.01
CA GLY A 115 8.91 -0.55 7.30
C GLY A 115 9.09 0.73 8.10
N ASN A 116 10.06 0.76 9.03
CA ASN A 116 10.30 1.90 9.91
C ASN A 116 11.01 3.09 9.20
N GLU A 117 11.77 2.81 8.15
CA GLU A 117 12.53 3.83 7.39
C GLU A 117 11.81 4.25 6.10
N VAL A 118 10.58 3.76 5.86
CA VAL A 118 9.74 4.28 4.78
C VAL A 118 9.37 5.72 5.11
N GLU A 119 9.89 6.66 4.32
CA GLU A 119 9.61 8.07 4.53
C GLU A 119 8.18 8.41 4.09
N VAL A 120 7.39 8.97 5.02
CA VAL A 120 6.02 9.44 4.74
C VAL A 120 6.01 10.49 3.62
N GLY A 121 7.06 11.32 3.53
CA GLY A 121 7.24 12.30 2.47
C GLY A 121 7.25 11.67 1.07
N HIS A 122 7.92 10.52 0.90
CA HIS A 122 7.93 9.79 -0.37
C HIS A 122 6.55 9.23 -0.73
N VAL A 123 5.81 8.73 0.26
CA VAL A 123 4.42 8.27 0.04
C VAL A 123 3.55 9.43 -0.41
N ILE A 124 3.58 10.56 0.29
CA ILE A 124 2.80 11.75 -0.05
C ILE A 124 3.18 12.29 -1.43
N ALA A 125 4.47 12.32 -1.75
CA ALA A 125 4.95 12.76 -3.07
C ALA A 125 4.43 11.83 -4.17
N ALA A 126 4.48 10.52 -3.97
CA ALA A 126 3.91 9.54 -4.89
C ALA A 126 2.41 9.78 -5.09
N MET A 127 1.64 9.94 -4.00
CA MET A 127 0.20 10.23 -4.06
C MET A 127 -0.12 11.47 -4.91
N LYS A 128 0.67 12.54 -4.77
CA LYS A 128 0.48 13.80 -5.51
C LYS A 128 0.91 13.74 -6.97
N ALA A 129 1.82 12.83 -7.31
CA ALA A 129 2.33 12.68 -8.66
C ALA A 129 1.42 11.83 -9.55
N LEU A 130 0.44 11.12 -8.96
CA LEU A 130 -0.48 10.30 -9.73
C LEU A 130 -1.52 11.15 -10.46
N SER A 131 -1.76 10.79 -11.71
CA SER A 131 -2.88 11.30 -12.49
C SER A 131 -4.15 10.57 -12.08
N SER A 132 -5.22 11.32 -11.84
CA SER A 132 -6.55 10.75 -11.65
C SER A 132 -7.28 10.69 -13.00
N PRO A 133 -7.82 9.53 -13.42
CA PRO A 133 -8.69 9.46 -14.59
C PRO A 133 -10.05 10.15 -14.36
N ARG A 134 -10.28 10.71 -13.18
CA ARG A 134 -11.52 11.36 -12.76
C ARG A 134 -11.41 12.89 -12.67
N ASP A 135 -10.26 13.45 -13.03
CA ASP A 135 -10.02 14.90 -13.11
C ASP A 135 -10.45 15.49 -14.47
#